data_AF-A0A840ZTU2-F1
#
_entry.id   AF-A0A840ZTU2-F1
#
_cell.length_a   1.000
_cell.length_b   1.000
_cell.length_c   1.000
_cell.angle_alpha   90.00
_cell.angle_beta   90.00
_cell.angle_gamma   90.00
#
_symmetry.space_group_name_H-M   'P 1'
#
loop_
_entity.id
_entity.type
_entity.pdbx_description
1 polymer ?
#
loop_
_entity_poly.entity_id
_entity_poly.type
_entity_poly.pdbx_seq_one_letter_code
_entity_poly.pdbx_strand_id
1 'polypeptide(L)'
;MMVDAEGRILALAVVPTDVQDCDTLPALDRGKPLWPSLRLAVLDGVFRAKRCEKWCHFHGMRCEVVKKDPDQKGFVVPKRRWVVQRTFGWLSH
;
A
#
# COMPACT_ATOMS: atom_id res chain seq x y z
N MET A 1 -2.96 3.47 -4.44
CA MET A 1 -2.04 3.04 -5.51
C MET A 1 -1.33 1.76 -5.07
N MET A 2 -1.04 0.85 -6.00
CA MET A 2 -0.24 -0.35 -5.79
C MET A 2 0.97 -0.31 -6.71
N VAL A 3 2.15 -0.61 -6.16
CA VAL A 3 3.43 -0.62 -6.88
C VAL A 3 4.17 -1.94 -6.63
N ASP A 4 5.03 -2.34 -7.57
CA ASP A 4 5.97 -3.44 -7.35
C ASP A 4 7.15 -3.04 -6.44
N ALA A 5 8.07 -3.97 -6.19
CA ALA A 5 9.25 -3.71 -5.35
C ALA A 5 10.25 -2.70 -5.96
N GLU A 6 10.15 -2.44 -7.25
CA GLU A 6 10.99 -1.49 -7.98
C GLU A 6 10.33 -0.09 -8.08
N GLY A 7 9.04 0.02 -7.73
CA GLY A 7 8.27 1.26 -7.79
C GLY A 7 7.47 1.44 -9.07
N ARG A 8 7.30 0.39 -9.90
CA ARG A 8 6.41 0.44 -11.07
C ARG A 8 4.96 0.42 -10.62
N ILE A 9 4.13 1.28 -11.22
CA ILE A 9 2.69 1.33 -10.91
C ILE A 9 1.99 0.12 -11.51
N LEU A 10 1.34 -0.66 -10.65
CA LEU A 10 0.59 -1.85 -11.04
C LEU A 10 -0.92 -1.57 -11.11
N ALA A 11 -1.40 -0.69 -10.23
CA ALA A 11 -2.77 -0.19 -10.24
C ALA A 11 -2.85 1.18 -9.55
N LEU A 12 -3.64 2.09 -10.12
CA LEU A 12 -3.92 3.41 -9.58
C LEU A 12 -5.43 3.65 -9.59
N ALA A 13 -5.94 4.21 -8.52
CA ALA A 13 -7.32 4.65 -8.41
C ALA A 13 -7.34 6.00 -7.71
N VAL A 14 -8.23 6.89 -8.15
CA VAL A 14 -8.51 8.17 -7.53
C VAL A 14 -9.78 8.00 -6.70
N VAL A 15 -9.74 8.42 -5.45
CA VAL A 15 -10.86 8.35 -4.51
C VAL A 15 -11.19 9.75 -4.01
N PRO A 16 -12.47 10.03 -3.68
CA PRO A 16 -12.84 11.28 -3.02
C PRO A 16 -12.07 11.50 -1.71
N THR A 17 -11.85 12.76 -1.36
CA THR A 17 -11.04 13.15 -0.19
C THR A 17 -11.74 12.92 1.15
N ASP A 18 -13.06 12.70 1.14
CA ASP A 18 -13.88 12.39 2.32
C ASP A 18 -13.88 10.89 2.68
N VAL A 19 -13.20 10.06 1.89
CA VAL A 19 -13.03 8.63 2.18
C VAL A 19 -11.78 8.40 3.03
N GLN A 20 -11.95 7.72 4.16
CA GLN A 20 -10.83 7.35 5.02
C GLN A 20 -9.87 6.41 4.27
N ASP A 21 -8.55 6.62 4.39
CA ASP A 21 -7.53 5.81 3.69
C ASP A 21 -7.75 4.30 3.80
N CYS A 22 -8.12 3.79 4.98
CA CYS A 22 -8.43 2.38 5.22
C CYS A 22 -9.55 1.80 4.32
N ASP A 23 -10.44 2.65 3.81
CA ASP A 23 -11.60 2.29 2.97
C ASP A 23 -11.31 2.42 1.47
N THR A 24 -10.10 2.82 1.09
CA THR A 24 -9.75 3.10 -0.31
C THR A 24 -9.24 1.87 -1.07
N LEU A 25 -8.84 0.79 -0.38
CA LEU A 25 -8.30 -0.42 -1.01
C LEU A 25 -9.23 -1.10 -2.03
N PRO A 26 -10.56 -1.19 -1.81
CA PRO A 26 -11.49 -1.73 -2.80
C PRO A 26 -11.44 -1.03 -4.16
N ALA A 27 -11.00 0.23 -4.23
CA ALA A 27 -10.83 0.94 -5.50
C ALA A 27 -9.77 0.27 -6.41
N LEU A 28 -8.93 -0.62 -5.87
CA LEU A 28 -7.93 -1.39 -6.61
C LEU A 28 -8.42 -2.78 -7.07
N ASP A 29 -9.69 -3.13 -6.82
CA ASP A 29 -10.23 -4.48 -7.11
C ASP A 29 -10.13 -4.89 -8.58
N ARG A 30 -10.22 -3.92 -9.51
CA ARG A 30 -10.05 -4.19 -10.94
C ARG A 30 -8.59 -4.40 -11.35
N GLY A 31 -7.64 -3.80 -10.63
CA GLY A 31 -6.22 -3.84 -10.97
C GLY A 31 -5.48 -5.03 -10.39
N LYS A 32 -5.83 -5.46 -9.17
CA LYS A 32 -5.14 -6.57 -8.50
C LYS A 32 -5.20 -7.93 -9.23
N PRO A 33 -6.31 -8.32 -9.90
CA PRO A 33 -6.37 -9.57 -10.66
C PRO A 33 -5.38 -9.67 -11.83
N LEU A 34 -4.91 -8.53 -12.37
CA LEU A 34 -3.88 -8.49 -13.43
C LEU A 34 -2.50 -8.95 -12.92
N TRP A 35 -2.32 -9.00 -11.60
CA TRP A 35 -1.07 -9.35 -10.94
C TRP A 35 -1.28 -10.52 -9.97
N PRO A 36 -1.60 -11.73 -10.49
CA PRO A 36 -1.91 -12.89 -9.67
C PRO A 36 -0.67 -13.48 -8.98
N SER A 37 0.54 -13.06 -9.35
CA SER A 37 1.79 -13.48 -8.69
C SER A 37 2.09 -12.70 -7.40
N LEU A 38 1.42 -11.57 -7.15
CA LEU A 38 1.60 -10.81 -5.92
C LEU A 38 1.01 -11.57 -4.73
N ARG A 39 1.86 -11.85 -3.74
CA ARG A 39 1.54 -12.65 -2.54
C ARG A 39 1.75 -11.91 -1.22
N LEU A 40 2.28 -10.70 -1.26
CA LEU A 40 2.55 -9.88 -0.08
C LEU A 40 2.18 -8.42 -0.38
N ALA A 41 1.27 -7.87 0.41
CA ALA A 41 0.97 -6.45 0.46
C ALA A 41 1.68 -5.85 1.67
N VAL A 42 2.54 -4.85 1.43
CA VAL A 42 3.14 -4.04 2.49
C VAL A 42 2.36 -2.73 2.55
N LEU A 43 1.65 -2.49 3.65
CA LEU A 43 0.80 -1.33 3.82
C LEU A 43 1.38 -0.37 4.85
N ASP A 44 1.15 0.94 4.68
CA ASP A 44 1.50 1.92 5.71
C ASP A 44 0.63 1.73 6.97
N GLY A 45 1.08 2.26 8.11
CA GLY A 45 0.37 2.20 9.39
C GLY A 45 -1.05 2.77 9.35
N VAL A 46 -1.36 3.63 8.37
CA VAL A 46 -2.73 4.14 8.15
C VAL A 46 -3.71 3.03 7.78
N PHE A 47 -3.26 1.92 7.20
CA PHE A 47 -4.08 0.77 6.76
C PHE A 47 -4.13 -0.37 7.79
N ARG A 48 -4.00 -0.04 9.07
CA ARG A 48 -4.02 -1.02 10.19
C ARG A 48 -5.38 -1.67 10.47
N ALA A 49 -6.45 -1.21 9.84
CA ALA A 49 -7.78 -1.73 10.11
C ALA A 49 -7.96 -3.17 9.62
N LYS A 50 -8.72 -3.99 10.36
CA LYS A 50 -9.01 -5.41 10.02
C LYS A 50 -9.58 -5.59 8.61
N ARG A 51 -10.30 -4.60 8.09
CA ARG A 51 -10.82 -4.63 6.70
C ARG A 51 -9.72 -4.58 5.64
N CYS A 52 -8.60 -3.92 5.90
CA CYS A 52 -7.45 -3.89 4.98
C CYS A 52 -6.79 -5.28 4.90
N GLU A 53 -6.66 -5.96 6.03
CA GLU A 53 -6.20 -7.36 6.08
C GLU A 53 -7.16 -8.29 5.33
N LYS A 54 -8.48 -8.16 5.56
CA LYS A 54 -9.49 -8.93 4.83
C LYS A 54 -9.40 -8.72 3.32
N TRP A 55 -9.22 -7.49 2.86
CA TRP A 55 -9.04 -7.17 1.45
C TRP A 55 -7.79 -7.87 0.86
N CYS A 56 -6.67 -7.86 1.59
CA CYS A 56 -5.47 -8.57 1.16
C CYS A 56 -5.72 -10.07 1.04
N HIS A 57 -6.35 -10.69 2.04
CA HIS A 57 -6.67 -12.12 2.05
C HIS A 57 -7.63 -12.50 0.92
N PHE A 58 -8.66 -11.68 0.66
CA PHE A 58 -9.58 -11.87 -0.45
C PHE A 58 -8.85 -11.91 -1.80
N HIS A 59 -7.81 -11.09 -1.96
CA HIS A 59 -6.96 -11.08 -3.16
C HIS A 59 -5.75 -12.03 -3.11
N GLY A 60 -5.73 -12.97 -2.17
CA GLY A 60 -4.69 -14.00 -2.06
C GLY A 60 -3.31 -13.48 -1.63
N MET A 61 -3.26 -12.37 -0.89
CA MET A 61 -2.03 -11.75 -0.38
C MET A 61 -1.95 -11.85 1.14
N ARG A 62 -0.75 -12.09 1.66
CA ARG A 62 -0.41 -11.79 3.06
C ARG A 62 -0.35 -10.28 3.26
N CYS A 63 -0.75 -9.80 4.43
CA CYS A 63 -0.70 -8.38 4.78
C CYS A 63 0.40 -8.11 5.81
N GLU A 64 1.33 -7.20 5.51
CA GLU A 64 2.31 -6.67 6.45
C GLU A 64 2.08 -5.17 6.59
N VAL A 65 1.55 -4.74 7.74
CA VAL A 65 1.42 -3.32 8.05
C VAL A 65 2.73 -2.82 8.66
N VAL A 66 3.33 -1.81 8.04
CA VAL A 66 4.54 -1.15 8.55
C VAL A 66 4.20 -0.48 9.88
N LYS A 67 4.77 -1.02 10.96
CA LYS A 67 4.63 -0.46 12.30
C LYS A 67 5.78 0.49 12.58
N LYS A 68 5.46 1.59 13.26
CA LYS A 68 6.47 2.41 13.91
C LYS A 68 6.97 1.64 15.14
N ASP A 69 8.28 1.61 15.34
CA ASP A 69 8.84 1.09 16.59
C ASP A 69 8.41 2.01 17.75
N PRO A 70 7.78 1.49 18.82
CA PRO A 70 7.33 2.31 19.95
C PRO A 70 8.48 3.04 20.66
N ASP A 71 9.70 2.49 20.61
CA ASP A 71 10.90 3.08 21.21
C ASP A 71 11.69 3.96 20.22
N GLN A 72 11.16 4.17 19.01
CA GLN A 72 11.79 5.00 17.99
C GLN A 72 11.96 6.45 18.47
N LYS A 73 13.23 6.85 18.64
CA LYS A 73 13.62 8.26 18.81
C LYS A 73 14.07 8.83 17.47
N GLY A 74 13.54 10.01 17.12
CA GLY A 74 13.85 10.67 15.85
C GLY A 74 13.19 10.05 14.61
N PHE A 75 13.66 10.45 13.43
CA PHE A 75 13.16 9.96 12.15
C PHE A 75 13.89 8.68 11.75
N VAL A 76 13.15 7.58 11.64
CA VAL A 76 13.63 6.31 11.08
C VAL A 76 12.88 6.04 9.79
N VAL A 77 13.61 5.66 8.75
CA VAL A 77 13.04 5.34 7.44
C VAL A 77 12.17 4.09 7.58
N PRO A 78 10.84 4.18 7.35
CA PRO A 78 9.97 3.03 7.45
C PRO A 78 10.29 2.01 6.35
N LYS A 79 10.25 0.72 6.70
CA LYS A 79 10.54 -0.39 5.80
C LYS A 79 9.75 -0.24 4.48
N ARG A 80 10.47 -0.13 3.36
CA ARG A 80 9.94 -0.04 1.98
C ARG A 80 9.05 1.18 1.65
N ARG A 81 8.93 2.19 2.53
CA ARG A 81 8.16 3.42 2.23
C ARG A 81 8.76 4.26 1.10
N TRP A 82 10.07 4.16 0.89
CA TRP A 82 10.76 4.89 -0.18
C TRP A 82 10.31 4.47 -1.59
N VAL A 83 9.78 3.25 -1.77
CA VAL A 83 9.40 2.73 -3.08
C VAL A 83 8.28 3.58 -3.69
N VAL A 84 7.24 3.86 -2.90
CA VAL A 84 6.11 4.70 -3.33
C VAL A 84 6.54 6.16 -3.53
N GLN A 85 7.39 6.69 -2.65
CA GLN A 85 7.90 8.06 -2.79
C GLN A 85 8.76 8.24 -4.05
N ARG A 86 9.54 7.22 -4.43
CA ARG A 86 10.31 7.21 -5.68
C ARG A 86 9.40 7.26 -6.90
N THR A 87 8.29 6.50 -6.90
CA THR A 87 7.28 6.55 -7.96
C THR A 87 6.74 7.96 -8.15
N PHE A 88 6.42 8.67 -7.05
CA PHE A 88 6.01 10.08 -7.14
C PHE A 88 7.11 10.99 -7.69
N GLY A 89 8.38 10.76 -7.31
CA GLY A 89 9.52 11.48 -7.85
C GLY A 89 9.68 11.35 -9.37
N TRP A 90 9.41 10.16 -9.92
CA TRP A 90 9.42 9.92 -11.38
C TRP A 90 8.26 10.59 -12.11
N LEU A 91 7.08 10.69 -11.49
CA LEU A 91 5.91 11.33 -12.10
C LEU A 91 5.95 12.87 -12.07
N SER A 92 6.86 13.44 -11.27
CA SER A 92 6.96 14.89 -11.06
C SER A 92 7.99 15.56 -11.98
N HIS A 93 8.59 14.80 -12.91
CA HIS A 93 9.54 15.26 -13.95
C HIS A 93 8.97 14.90 -15.32
#